data_AF-A0ABC9D241-F1
#
_entry.id   AF-A0ABC9D241-F1
#
_cell.length_a   1.000
_cell.length_b   1.000
_cell.length_c   1.000
_cell.angle_alpha   90.00
_cell.angle_beta   90.00
_cell.angle_gamma   90.00
#
_symmetry.space_group_name_H-M   'P 1'
#
loop_
_entity.id
_entity.type
_entity.pdbx_description
1 polymer ?
#
loop_
_entity_poly.entity_id
_entity_poly.type
_entity_poly.pdbx_seq_one_letter_code
_entity_poly.pdbx_strand_id
1 'polypeptide(L)'
;MATNEGPTIEVKLFVDKEKKKVLFAESEKEFVDVLFSFLTMPLGTIVRLLGKQSQMGCLDEVYKSVEDLSTDFFQTKAAKGCFFHL
;
A
#
# COMPACT_ATOMS: atom_id res chain seq x y z
N MET A 1 -19.10 -31.67 5.43
CA MET A 1 -18.38 -30.91 6.46
C MET A 1 -18.05 -29.57 5.85
N ALA A 2 -18.57 -28.47 6.39
CA ALA A 2 -18.36 -27.15 5.81
C ALA A 2 -16.93 -26.68 6.17
N THR A 3 -16.09 -26.47 5.17
CA THR A 3 -14.85 -25.74 5.34
C THR A 3 -15.22 -24.28 5.63
N ASN A 4 -14.82 -23.78 6.81
CA ASN A 4 -14.91 -22.36 7.15
C ASN A 4 -13.76 -21.64 6.43
N GLU A 5 -13.80 -21.60 5.11
CA GLU A 5 -12.79 -20.96 4.28
C GLU A 5 -13.23 -19.53 4.02
N GLY A 6 -12.84 -18.64 4.95
CA GLY A 6 -12.86 -17.20 4.68
C GLY A 6 -11.89 -16.87 3.54
N PRO A 7 -12.07 -15.73 2.86
CA PRO A 7 -11.17 -15.32 1.79
C PRO A 7 -9.73 -15.20 2.31
N THR A 8 -8.81 -15.94 1.70
CA THR A 8 -7.37 -15.91 1.98
C THR A 8 -6.62 -15.22 0.87
N ILE A 9 -5.69 -14.33 1.25
CA ILE A 9 -4.82 -13.62 0.31
C ILE A 9 -3.43 -14.27 0.36
N GLU A 10 -2.92 -14.71 -0.78
CA GLU A 10 -1.58 -15.29 -0.89
C GLU A 10 -0.50 -14.23 -1.10
N VAL A 11 0.60 -14.36 -0.35
CA VAL A 11 1.77 -13.49 -0.43
C VAL A 11 3.02 -14.34 -0.39
N LYS A 12 3.91 -14.15 -1.37
CA LYS A 12 5.17 -14.86 -1.45
C LYS A 12 6.29 -14.00 -0.87
N LEU A 13 6.88 -14.47 0.21
CA LEU A 13 7.94 -13.78 0.95
C LEU A 13 9.31 -14.34 0.59
N PHE A 14 10.23 -13.45 0.24
CA PHE A 14 11.63 -13.77 0.08
C PHE A 14 12.38 -13.34 1.34
N VAL A 15 12.93 -14.31 2.05
CA VAL A 15 13.49 -14.12 3.40
C VAL A 15 14.94 -14.59 3.43
N ASP A 16 15.82 -13.71 3.90
CA ASP A 16 17.15 -14.10 4.35
C ASP A 16 17.02 -14.77 5.72
N LYS A 17 17.11 -16.10 5.75
CA LYS A 17 16.92 -16.90 6.97
C LYS A 17 18.06 -16.74 7.97
N GLU A 18 19.27 -16.48 7.49
CA GLU A 18 20.45 -16.30 8.34
C GLU A 18 20.34 -14.98 9.11
N LYS A 19 19.93 -13.91 8.43
CA LYS A 19 19.70 -12.59 9.04
C LYS A 19 18.30 -12.40 9.61
N LYS A 20 17.43 -13.40 9.46
CA LYS A 20 16.01 -13.38 9.86
C LYS A 20 15.28 -12.13 9.34
N LYS A 21 15.53 -11.76 8.08
CA LYS A 21 15.04 -10.52 7.46
C LYS A 21 14.23 -10.82 6.20
N VAL A 22 13.06 -10.19 6.07
CA VAL A 22 12.30 -10.17 4.81
C VAL A 22 12.97 -9.20 3.85
N LEU A 23 13.28 -9.67 2.65
CA LEU A 23 13.91 -8.88 1.60
C LEU A 23 12.86 -8.25 0.67
N PHE A 24 11.89 -9.05 0.23
CA PHE A 24 10.81 -8.62 -0.65
C PHE A 24 9.57 -9.51 -0.49
N ALA A 25 8.41 -8.94 -0.79
CA ALA A 25 7.12 -9.63 -0.81
C ALA A 25 6.50 -9.44 -2.20
N GLU A 26 6.21 -10.56 -2.86
CA GLU A 26 5.49 -10.61 -4.14
C GLU A 26 4.04 -10.97 -3.84
N SER A 27 3.09 -10.21 -4.38
CA SER A 27 1.66 -10.48 -4.21
C SER A 27 0.84 -9.92 -5.36
N GLU A 28 -0.39 -10.39 -5.45
CA GLU A 28 -1.38 -9.91 -6.40
C GLU A 28 -2.07 -8.63 -5.90
N LYS A 29 -2.96 -8.09 -6.74
CA LYS A 29 -3.65 -6.81 -6.49
C LYS A 29 -4.38 -6.77 -5.15
N GLU A 30 -4.97 -7.88 -4.73
CA GLU A 30 -5.84 -7.94 -3.54
C GLU A 30 -5.10 -7.57 -2.25
N PHE A 31 -3.86 -8.05 -2.07
CA PHE A 31 -3.03 -7.68 -0.92
C PHE A 31 -2.69 -6.20 -0.93
N VAL A 32 -2.31 -5.69 -2.11
CA VAL A 32 -1.90 -4.29 -2.29
C VAL A 32 -3.06 -3.34 -2.03
N ASP A 33 -4.27 -3.69 -2.49
CA ASP A 33 -5.50 -2.95 -2.22
C ASP A 33 -5.80 -2.89 -0.71
N VAL A 34 -5.69 -4.01 0.00
CA VAL A 34 -5.89 -4.08 1.45
C VAL A 34 -4.83 -3.25 2.18
N LEU A 35 -3.56 -3.40 1.84
CA LEU A 35 -2.46 -2.63 2.43
C LEU A 35 -2.68 -1.12 2.24
N PHE A 36 -3.00 -0.68 1.01
CA PHE A 36 -3.28 0.72 0.75
C PHE A 36 -4.58 1.19 1.38
N SER A 37 -5.58 0.35 1.59
CA SER A 37 -6.80 0.74 2.31
C SER A 37 -6.51 1.20 3.74
N PHE A 38 -5.58 0.53 4.43
CA PHE A 38 -5.11 0.95 5.76
C PHE A 38 -4.26 2.21 5.71
N LEU A 39 -3.47 2.36 4.65
CA LEU A 39 -2.52 3.46 4.51
C LEU A 39 -3.13 4.72 3.87
N THR A 40 -4.30 4.63 3.23
CA THR A 40 -4.94 5.74 2.52
C THR A 40 -5.21 6.94 3.43
N MET A 41 -5.80 6.68 4.61
CA MET A 41 -6.08 7.74 5.59
C MET A 41 -4.80 8.30 6.22
N PRO A 42 -3.86 7.48 6.74
CA PRO A 42 -2.58 7.96 7.25
C PRO A 42 -1.77 8.74 6.20
N LEU A 43 -1.60 8.22 4.97
CA LEU A 43 -0.82 8.89 3.94
C LEU A 43 -1.49 10.18 3.47
N GLY A 44 -2.80 10.19 3.20
CA GLY A 44 -3.51 11.42 2.82
C GLY A 44 -3.34 12.50 3.88
N THR A 45 -3.58 12.15 5.15
CA THR A 45 -3.42 13.09 6.28
C THR A 45 -1.99 13.62 6.39
N ILE A 46 -0.99 12.74 6.23
CA ILE A 46 0.43 13.13 6.23
C ILE A 46 0.73 14.10 5.08
N VAL A 47 0.23 13.82 3.88
CA VAL A 47 0.39 14.69 2.70
C VAL A 47 -0.23 16.07 2.94
N ARG A 48 -1.44 16.14 3.51
CA ARG A 48 -2.08 17.43 3.81
C ARG A 48 -1.36 18.21 4.90
N LEU A 49 -0.91 17.53 5.96
CA LEU A 49 -0.29 18.20 7.11
C LEU A 49 1.15 18.65 6.83
N LEU A 50 1.90 17.90 6.02
CA LEU A 50 3.35 18.11 5.84
C LEU A 50 3.72 18.57 4.42
N GLY A 51 2.77 18.56 3.47
CA GLY A 51 3.02 18.89 2.08
C GLY A 51 3.93 17.89 1.36
N LYS A 52 4.33 18.20 0.12
CA LYS A 52 5.17 17.33 -0.74
C LYS A 52 6.61 17.11 -0.25
N GLN A 53 6.99 17.65 0.91
CA GLN A 53 8.37 17.66 1.38
C GLN A 53 8.46 17.35 2.87
N SER A 54 7.72 16.32 3.28
CA SER A 54 7.59 15.93 4.69
C SER A 54 8.89 15.47 5.36
N GLN A 55 9.95 15.20 4.57
CA GLN A 55 11.21 14.60 5.03
C GLN A 55 10.97 13.32 5.85
N MET A 56 9.89 12.58 5.59
CA MET A 56 9.54 11.35 6.29
C MET A 56 10.26 10.11 5.73
N GLY A 57 11.31 10.31 4.94
CA GLY A 57 12.19 9.24 4.47
C GLY A 57 11.45 8.28 3.56
N CYS A 58 11.23 7.05 4.03
CA CYS A 58 10.59 5.99 3.22
C CYS A 58 9.13 6.31 2.85
N LEU A 59 8.42 7.13 3.64
CA LEU A 59 7.05 7.51 3.32
C LEU A 59 6.97 8.44 2.10
N ASP A 60 8.00 9.28 1.88
CA ASP A 60 8.08 10.13 0.69
C ASP A 60 8.25 9.27 -0.58
N GLU A 61 8.97 8.14 -0.49
CA GLU A 61 9.14 7.19 -1.59
C GLU A 61 7.84 6.42 -1.87
N VAL A 62 7.15 5.97 -0.82
CA VAL A 62 5.83 5.32 -0.97
C VAL A 62 4.82 6.28 -1.59
N TYR A 63 4.80 7.55 -1.16
CA TYR A 63 3.95 8.58 -1.74
C TYR A 63 4.22 8.75 -3.24
N LYS A 64 5.49 8.93 -3.64
CA LYS A 64 5.87 9.05 -5.06
C LYS A 64 5.43 7.82 -5.85
N SER A 65 5.64 6.64 -5.31
CA SER A 65 5.21 5.39 -5.96
C SER A 65 3.69 5.35 -6.17
N VAL A 66 2.89 5.90 -5.25
CA VAL A 66 1.42 5.97 -5.38
C VAL A 66 0.98 7.11 -6.33
N GLU A 67 1.72 8.23 -6.36
CA GLU A 67 1.53 9.32 -7.33
C GLU A 67 1.75 8.83 -8.76
N ASP A 68 2.81 8.04 -8.98
CA ASP A 68 3.17 7.45 -10.27
C ASP A 68 2.31 6.23 -10.65
N LEU A 69 1.64 5.58 -9.69
CA LEU A 69 0.80 4.41 -9.94
C LEU A 69 -0.38 4.75 -10.86
N SER A 70 -0.67 3.92 -11.87
CA SER A 70 -1.80 4.23 -12.78
C SER A 70 -3.13 4.26 -12.03
N THR A 71 -4.07 5.08 -12.53
CA THR A 71 -5.42 5.16 -11.95
C THR A 71 -6.19 3.84 -12.08
N ASP A 72 -5.75 2.92 -12.94
CA ASP A 72 -6.38 1.61 -13.16
C ASP A 72 -6.20 0.67 -11.96
N PHE A 73 -5.24 0.96 -11.09
CA PHE A 73 -5.05 0.24 -9.83
C PHE A 73 -6.01 0.70 -8.73
N PHE A 74 -6.68 1.85 -8.91
CA PHE A 74 -7.67 2.37 -7.97
C PHE A 74 -9.08 1.93 -8.36
N GLN A 75 -9.90 1.56 -7.37
CA GLN A 75 -11.30 1.16 -7.60
C GLN A 75 -12.12 2.22 -8.33
N THR A 76 -11.79 3.50 -8.15
CA THR A 76 -12.40 4.60 -8.91
C THR A 76 -11.35 5.67 -9.21
N LYS A 77 -11.54 6.41 -10.31
CA LYS A 77 -10.72 7.59 -10.61
C LYS A 77 -10.76 8.63 -9.47
N ALA A 78 -11.89 8.69 -8.76
CA ALA A 78 -12.08 9.55 -7.59
C ALA A 78 -11.25 9.09 -6.38
N ALA A 79 -11.04 7.79 -6.18
CA ALA A 79 -10.27 7.28 -5.03
C ALA A 79 -8.81 7.78 -5.04
N LYS A 80 -8.19 7.85 -6.23
CA LYS A 80 -6.86 8.47 -6.38
C LYS A 80 -6.93 9.96 -6.04
N GLY A 81 -7.94 10.67 -6.52
CA GLY A 81 -8.15 12.09 -6.18
C GLY A 81 -8.36 12.35 -4.69
N CYS A 82 -9.18 11.52 -4.01
CA CYS A 82 -9.41 11.61 -2.58
C CYS A 82 -8.14 11.34 -1.77
N PHE A 83 -7.29 10.40 -2.21
CA PHE A 83 -6.00 10.13 -1.56
C PHE A 83 -5.09 11.38 -1.50
N PHE A 84 -5.05 12.18 -2.57
CA PHE A 84 -4.24 13.42 -2.62
C PHE A 84 -4.94 14.66 -2.06
N HIS A 85 -6.22 14.57 -1.68
CA HIS A 85 -7.03 15.70 -1.22
C HIS A 85 -7.54 15.56 0.23
N LEU A 86 -7.32 14.39 0.85
CA LEU A 86 -7.50 14.12 2.28
C LEU A 86 -6.47 14.88 3.10
#